data_AF-A0A2H5PUV1-F1
#
_entry.id   AF-A0A2H5PUV1-F1
#
_cell.length_a   1.000
_cell.length_b   1.000
_cell.length_c   1.000
_cell.angle_alpha   90.00
_cell.angle_beta   90.00
_cell.angle_gamma   90.00
#
_symmetry.space_group_name_H-M   'P 1'
#
loop_
_entity.id
_entity.type
_entity.pdbx_description
1 polymer ?
#
loop_
_entity_poly.entity_id
_entity_poly.type
_entity_poly.pdbx_seq_one_letter_code
_entity_poly.pdbx_strand_id
1 'polypeptide(L)'
;MEEVNLAATAISLNVRLRSSDMPAHMQQHALRFTRSLVDDYYSESSAPKTSRPNPTHLARALKKEFDDAYGPAWHCVVGKSFGSFVTHSPAGFLYFSIDSLSVLLFKTEVQLVKES
;
A
#
# COMPACT_ATOMS: atom_id res chain seq x y z
N MET A 1 -19.23 -9.34 -9.27
CA MET A 1 -18.20 -9.69 -10.27
C MET A 1 -16.86 -9.01 -9.94
N GLU A 2 -16.88 -7.73 -9.56
CA GLU A 2 -15.67 -6.96 -9.18
C GLU A 2 -14.96 -7.50 -7.92
N GLU A 3 -15.70 -7.84 -6.86
CA GLU A 3 -15.12 -8.45 -5.65
C GLU A 3 -14.48 -9.83 -5.91
N VAL A 4 -15.08 -10.63 -6.79
CA VAL A 4 -14.54 -11.95 -7.20
C VAL A 4 -13.21 -11.75 -7.95
N ASN A 5 -13.12 -10.71 -8.78
CA ASN A 5 -11.89 -10.36 -9.49
C ASN A 5 -10.80 -9.83 -8.54
N LEU A 6 -11.18 -9.06 -7.52
CA LEU A 6 -10.26 -8.61 -6.48
C LEU A 6 -9.71 -9.78 -5.66
N ALA A 7 -10.56 -10.71 -5.22
CA ALA A 7 -10.13 -11.90 -4.49
C ALA A 7 -9.17 -12.77 -5.33
N ALA A 8 -9.50 -12.99 -6.61
CA ALA A 8 -8.62 -13.70 -7.54
C ALA A 8 -7.27 -12.98 -7.74
N THR A 9 -7.28 -11.65 -7.87
CA THR A 9 -6.07 -10.82 -7.96
C THR A 9 -5.22 -10.96 -6.71
N ALA A 10 -5.81 -10.84 -5.51
CA ALA A 10 -5.10 -10.98 -4.25
C ALA A 10 -4.42 -12.36 -4.13
N ILE A 11 -5.12 -13.43 -4.48
CA ILE A 11 -4.57 -14.79 -4.50
C ILE A 11 -3.39 -14.89 -5.48
N SER A 12 -3.56 -14.39 -6.71
CA SER A 12 -2.52 -14.45 -7.75
C SER A 12 -1.23 -13.71 -7.38
N LEU A 13 -1.34 -12.63 -6.60
CA LEU A 13 -0.21 -11.80 -6.18
C LEU A 13 0.40 -12.24 -4.85
N ASN A 14 -0.08 -13.36 -4.27
CA ASN A 14 0.27 -13.81 -2.92
C ASN A 14 0.02 -12.73 -1.85
N VAL A 15 -1.07 -11.98 -2.00
CA VAL A 15 -1.51 -10.94 -1.08
C VAL A 15 -2.72 -11.42 -0.30
N ARG A 16 -2.71 -11.16 1.01
CA ARG A 16 -3.87 -11.36 1.87
C ARG A 16 -4.45 -10.01 2.28
N LEU A 17 -5.58 -9.66 1.68
CA LEU A 17 -6.39 -8.51 2.10
C LEU A 17 -6.88 -8.73 3.55
N ARG A 18 -6.81 -7.69 4.38
CA ARG A 18 -7.24 -7.74 5.78
C ARG A 18 -8.47 -6.88 6.02
N SER A 19 -8.42 -5.60 5.64
CA SER A 19 -9.54 -4.67 5.78
C SER A 19 -9.37 -3.54 4.78
N SER A 20 -10.47 -3.03 4.23
CA SER A 20 -10.44 -1.87 3.33
C SER A 20 -11.83 -1.25 3.22
N ASP A 21 -11.88 0.07 3.05
CA ASP A 21 -13.07 0.80 2.61
C ASP A 21 -12.90 1.41 1.20
N MET A 22 -11.73 1.21 0.56
CA MET A 22 -11.45 1.70 -0.79
C MET A 22 -12.29 0.98 -1.85
N PRO A 23 -12.62 1.64 -2.98
CA PRO A 23 -13.18 0.98 -4.15
C PRO A 23 -12.27 -0.13 -4.71
N ALA A 24 -12.87 -1.16 -5.32
CA ALA A 24 -12.15 -2.34 -5.80
C ALA A 24 -11.01 -2.02 -6.78
N HIS A 25 -11.20 -1.06 -7.70
CA HIS A 25 -10.14 -0.65 -8.62
C HIS A 25 -8.92 -0.04 -7.92
N MET A 26 -9.13 0.74 -6.86
CA MET A 26 -8.03 1.31 -6.05
C MET A 26 -7.30 0.22 -5.28
N GLN A 27 -8.06 -0.74 -4.72
CA GLN A 27 -7.46 -1.91 -4.09
C GLN A 27 -6.60 -2.69 -5.09
N GLN A 28 -7.12 -3.00 -6.28
CA GLN A 28 -6.37 -3.69 -7.33
C GLN A 28 -5.10 -2.93 -7.74
N HIS A 29 -5.17 -1.59 -7.86
CA HIS A 29 -4.00 -0.76 -8.15
C HIS A 29 -2.95 -0.91 -7.02
N ALA A 30 -3.34 -0.72 -5.76
CA ALA A 30 -2.42 -0.88 -4.62
C ALA A 30 -1.76 -2.27 -4.60
N LEU A 31 -2.54 -3.33 -4.80
CA LEU A 31 -2.05 -4.71 -4.74
C LEU A 31 -1.03 -4.99 -5.86
N ARG A 32 -1.34 -4.59 -7.10
CA ARG A 32 -0.45 -4.80 -8.24
C ARG A 32 0.84 -4.02 -8.11
N PHE A 33 0.73 -2.74 -7.74
CA PHE A 33 1.90 -1.88 -7.56
C PHE A 33 2.80 -2.36 -6.41
N THR A 34 2.21 -2.83 -5.31
CA THR A 34 3.00 -3.40 -4.21
C THR A 34 3.73 -4.67 -4.64
N ARG A 35 3.07 -5.58 -5.38
CA ARG A 35 3.72 -6.80 -5.88
C ARG A 35 4.87 -6.49 -6.81
N SER A 36 4.72 -5.57 -7.76
CA SER A 36 5.82 -5.21 -8.68
C SER A 36 7.02 -4.65 -7.91
N LEU A 37 6.81 -3.76 -6.94
CA LEU A 37 7.91 -3.23 -6.12
C LEU A 37 8.63 -4.31 -5.31
N VAL A 38 7.88 -5.31 -4.82
CA VAL A 38 8.47 -6.43 -4.08
C VAL A 38 9.23 -7.36 -5.02
N ASP A 39 8.73 -7.63 -6.23
CA ASP A 39 9.42 -8.42 -7.25
C ASP A 39 10.70 -7.76 -7.73
N ASP A 40 10.66 -6.46 -8.01
CA ASP A 40 11.83 -5.67 -8.40
C ASP A 40 12.94 -5.77 -7.35
N TYR A 41 12.56 -5.70 -6.07
CA TYR A 41 13.47 -5.88 -4.94
C TYR A 41 14.16 -7.25 -4.92
N TYR A 42 13.45 -8.32 -5.27
CA TYR A 42 14.02 -9.67 -5.33
C TYR A 42 14.84 -9.93 -6.61
N SER A 43 14.61 -9.15 -7.67
CA SER A 43 15.20 -9.35 -9.00
C SER A 43 16.59 -8.73 -9.20
N GLU A 44 17.04 -7.82 -8.33
CA GLU A 44 18.40 -7.24 -8.34
C GLU A 44 19.46 -8.28 -7.93
N SER A 45 19.66 -9.27 -8.80
CA SER A 45 20.66 -10.34 -8.69
C SER A 45 22.10 -9.88 -8.91
N SER A 46 22.35 -8.58 -9.13
CA SER A 46 23.68 -7.99 -9.30
C SER A 46 24.20 -7.22 -8.08
N ALA A 47 23.38 -6.99 -7.06
CA ALA A 47 23.80 -6.37 -5.80
C ALA A 47 24.01 -7.45 -4.71
N PRO A 48 24.94 -7.26 -3.76
CA PRO A 48 25.24 -8.26 -2.75
C PRO A 48 24.00 -8.65 -1.92
N LYS A 49 23.80 -9.96 -1.70
CA LYS A 49 22.70 -10.64 -0.99
C LYS A 49 22.58 -10.30 0.51
N THR A 50 22.76 -9.04 0.91
CA THR A 50 22.63 -8.57 2.30
C THR A 50 21.56 -7.51 2.48
N SER A 51 21.04 -6.92 1.39
CA SER A 51 19.98 -5.93 1.49
C SER A 51 18.62 -6.63 1.62
N ARG A 52 18.01 -6.60 2.81
CA ARG A 52 16.60 -7.00 3.02
C ARG A 52 15.67 -5.92 2.45
N PRO A 53 14.47 -6.28 1.93
CA PRO A 53 13.50 -5.29 1.43
C PRO A 53 13.33 -4.19 2.45
N ASN A 54 13.78 -2.97 2.09
CA ASN A 54 13.71 -1.83 2.99
C ASN A 54 12.23 -1.39 3.06
N PRO A 55 11.53 -1.65 4.18
CA PRO A 55 10.10 -1.35 4.29
C PRO A 55 9.82 0.14 4.08
N THR A 56 10.78 1.01 4.41
CA THR A 56 10.69 2.46 4.19
C THR A 56 10.65 2.81 2.71
N HIS A 57 11.35 2.09 1.84
CA HIS A 57 11.28 2.33 0.39
C HIS A 57 9.87 1.98 -0.13
N LEU A 58 9.34 0.82 0.25
CA LEU A 58 8.00 0.39 -0.13
C LEU A 58 6.93 1.38 0.34
N ALA A 59 7.00 1.80 1.62
CA ALA A 59 6.08 2.77 2.19
C ALA A 59 6.11 4.12 1.43
N ARG A 60 7.33 4.61 1.13
CA ARG A 60 7.51 5.87 0.40
C ARG A 60 6.98 5.79 -1.02
N ALA A 61 7.26 4.70 -1.73
CA ALA A 61 6.79 4.50 -3.10
C ALA A 61 5.27 4.43 -3.17
N LEU A 62 4.63 3.65 -2.28
CA LEU A 62 3.17 3.56 -2.19
C LEU A 62 2.52 4.90 -1.87
N LYS A 63 3.05 5.61 -0.87
CA LYS A 63 2.57 6.96 -0.53
C LYS A 63 2.63 7.88 -1.75
N LYS A 64 3.79 7.93 -2.43
CA LYS A 64 4.00 8.80 -3.59
C LYS A 64 3.04 8.46 -4.73
N GLU A 65 2.93 7.19 -5.09
CA GLU A 65 2.03 6.73 -6.16
C GLU A 65 0.59 7.16 -5.88
N PHE A 66 0.12 7.00 -4.64
CA PHE A 66 -1.25 7.35 -4.28
C PHE A 66 -1.49 8.85 -4.14
N ASP A 67 -0.50 9.62 -3.67
CA ASP A 67 -0.54 11.08 -3.71
C ASP A 67 -0.65 11.60 -5.14
N ASP A 68 0.13 11.03 -6.07
CA ASP A 68 0.16 11.43 -7.47
C ASP A 68 -1.14 11.01 -8.20
N ALA A 69 -1.65 9.80 -7.95
CA ALA A 69 -2.82 9.26 -8.64
C ALA A 69 -4.17 9.74 -8.07
N TYR A 70 -4.26 9.96 -6.75
CA TYR A 70 -5.54 10.20 -6.05
C TYR A 70 -5.55 11.47 -5.19
N GLY A 71 -4.50 12.28 -5.31
CA GLY A 71 -4.33 13.53 -4.61
C GLY A 71 -3.94 13.37 -3.13
N PRO A 72 -3.14 14.29 -2.59
CA PRO A 72 -2.68 14.23 -1.20
C PRO A 72 -3.82 14.42 -0.17
N ALA A 73 -3.63 14.07 1.11
CA ALA A 73 -2.42 13.49 1.68
C ALA A 73 -2.60 12.01 2.06
N TRP A 74 -1.83 11.15 1.41
CA TRP A 74 -1.72 9.74 1.74
C TRP A 74 -0.61 9.47 2.75
N HIS A 75 -0.79 8.41 3.53
CA HIS A 75 0.17 7.90 4.49
C HIS A 75 0.31 6.40 4.31
N CYS A 76 1.52 5.89 4.48
CA CYS A 76 1.79 4.47 4.36
C CYS A 76 2.70 3.99 5.50
N VAL A 77 2.32 2.88 6.12
CA VAL A 77 3.10 2.18 7.14
C VAL A 77 3.35 0.76 6.66
N VAL A 78 4.62 0.35 6.68
CA VAL A 78 5.04 -1.00 6.28
C VAL A 78 5.93 -1.59 7.38
N GLY A 79 5.64 -2.81 7.80
CA GLY A 79 6.45 -3.51 8.78
C GLY A 79 6.03 -4.97 8.95
N LYS A 80 6.85 -5.77 9.64
CA LYS A 80 6.51 -7.17 9.93
C LYS A 80 5.35 -7.30 10.92
N SER A 81 5.25 -6.36 11.86
CA SER A 81 4.17 -6.26 12.83
C SER A 81 4.08 -4.83 13.33
N PHE A 82 2.87 -4.32 13.46
CA PHE A 82 2.56 -3.01 14.05
C PHE A 82 1.13 -2.99 14.59
N GLY A 83 0.86 -2.11 15.54
CA GLY A 83 -0.49 -1.71 15.93
C GLY A 83 -0.78 -0.30 15.40
N SER A 84 -2.02 -0.05 15.01
CA SER A 84 -2.45 1.26 14.51
C SER A 84 -3.84 1.60 15.00
N PHE A 85 -4.06 2.85 15.40
CA PHE A 85 -5.36 3.43 15.68
C PHE A 85 -5.42 4.80 15.00
N VAL A 86 -5.99 4.83 13.79
CA VAL A 86 -5.93 6.01 12.91
C VAL A 86 -7.31 6.44 12.47
N THR A 87 -7.52 7.75 12.41
CA THR A 87 -8.65 8.35 11.71
C THR A 87 -8.22 8.62 10.26
N HIS A 88 -9.08 8.26 9.31
CA HIS A 88 -8.81 8.36 7.89
C HIS A 88 -10.04 8.93 7.18
N SER A 89 -9.81 9.50 6.00
CA SER A 89 -10.89 9.92 5.11
C SER A 89 -11.66 8.70 4.59
N PRO A 90 -12.99 8.80 4.39
CA PRO A 90 -13.78 7.73 3.81
C PRO A 90 -13.25 7.28 2.46
N ALA A 91 -13.41 5.98 2.16
CA ALA A 91 -12.99 5.33 0.92
C ALA A 91 -11.48 5.44 0.64
N GLY A 92 -10.70 5.66 1.70
CA GLY A 92 -9.29 6.01 1.62
C GLY A 92 -8.40 5.07 2.43
N PHE A 93 -8.87 3.89 2.85
CA PHE A 93 -8.14 2.98 3.74
C PHE A 93 -8.00 1.56 3.20
N LEU A 94 -6.80 1.03 3.34
CA LEU A 94 -6.44 -0.32 2.91
C LEU A 94 -5.38 -0.91 3.83
N TYR A 95 -5.69 -2.08 4.37
CA TYR A 95 -4.79 -2.90 5.17
C TYR A 95 -4.70 -4.30 4.55
N PHE A 96 -3.48 -4.72 4.24
CA PHE A 96 -3.20 -6.04 3.69
C PHE A 96 -1.82 -6.54 4.11
N SER A 97 -1.56 -7.81 3.85
CA SER A 97 -0.23 -8.41 4.03
C SER A 97 0.27 -9.02 2.73
N ILE A 98 1.52 -8.78 2.40
CA ILE A 98 2.25 -9.36 1.27
C ILE A 98 3.52 -10.02 1.80
N ASP A 99 3.71 -11.30 1.46
CA ASP A 99 4.80 -12.12 2.00
C ASP A 99 4.89 -12.03 3.55
N SER A 100 5.99 -11.51 4.10
CA SER A 100 6.17 -11.32 5.56
C SER A 100 5.87 -9.90 6.05
N LEU A 101 5.35 -9.02 5.20
CA LEU A 101 5.12 -7.61 5.48
C LEU A 101 3.62 -7.32 5.59
N SER A 102 3.26 -6.52 6.58
CA SER A 102 1.98 -5.85 6.69
C SER A 102 2.10 -4.44 6.11
N VAL A 103 1.08 -4.01 5.36
CA VAL A 103 1.00 -2.71 4.70
C VAL A 103 -0.32 -2.05 5.08
N LEU A 104 -0.23 -0.85 5.65
CA LEU A 104 -1.35 0.02 5.95
C LEU A 104 -1.21 1.29 5.12
N LEU A 105 -2.18 1.55 4.24
CA LEU A 105 -2.24 2.72 3.37
C LEU A 105 -3.54 3.46 3.65
N PHE A 106 -3.46 4.73 4.03
CA PHE A 106 -4.64 5.52 4.34
C PHE A 106 -4.54 6.99 3.94
N LYS A 107 -5.66 7.60 3.56
CA LYS A 107 -5.79 9.02 3.23
C LYS A 107 -6.25 9.82 4.45
N THR A 108 -5.76 11.05 4.59
CA THR A 108 -6.22 12.02 5.59
C THR A 108 -6.72 13.29 4.93
N GLU A 109 -7.68 13.97 5.57
CA GLU A 109 -8.08 15.31 5.17
C GLU A 109 -7.03 16.32 5.61
N VAL A 110 -6.64 17.21 4.70
CA VAL A 110 -5.74 18.33 5.00
C VAL A 110 -6.54 19.62 4.84
N GLN A 111 -6.71 20.34 5.94
CA GLN A 111 -7.22 21.71 5.88
C GLN A 111 -6.05 22.66 5.66
N LEU A 112 -6.03 23.30 4.48
CA LEU A 112 -5.07 24.36 4.20
C LEU A 112 -5.45 25.58 5.06
N VAL A 113 -4.58 25.96 5.99
CA VAL A 113 -4.68 27.24 6.67
C VAL A 113 -4.37 28.32 5.64
N LYS A 114 -5.37 29.09 5.23
CA LYS A 114 -5.14 30.29 4.42
C LYS A 114 -4.61 31.36 5.35
N GLU A 115 -3.36 31.77 5.15
CA GLU A 115 -2.84 33.00 5.79
C GLU A 115 -3.69 34.19 5.32
N SER A 116 -4.12 35.00 6.28
CA SER A 116 -4.96 36.20 6.10
C SER A 116 -4.16 37.40 5.64
#